data_AF-A0A645GLS4-F1
#
_entry.id   AF-A0A645GLS4-F1
#
_cell.length_a   1.000
_cell.length_b   1.000
_cell.length_c   1.000
_cell.angle_alpha   90.00
_cell.angle_beta   90.00
_cell.angle_gamma   90.00
#
_symmetry.space_group_name_H-M   'P 1'
#
loop_
_entity.id
_entity.type
_entity.pdbx_description
1 polymer ?
#
loop_
_entity_poly.entity_id
_entity_poly.type
_entity_poly.pdbx_seq_one_letter_code
_entity_poly.pdbx_strand_id
1 'polypeptide(L)'
;MASAQEDGDTIACAIFDEALGYFKKTVEVLVADLGSDPMPLYKGGGFLMNNRFLNESFDRIVAEEFPQLCVDELKRPAEWGAVILAAELSGYSLPDLITRGVIMS
;
A
#
# COMPACT_ATOMS: atom_id res chain seq x y z
N MET A 1 -11.72 -4.89 17.20
CA MET A 1 -12.63 -5.73 16.42
C MET A 1 -12.08 -7.14 16.53
N ALA A 2 -12.85 -8.07 17.10
CA ALA A 2 -12.46 -9.48 17.19
C ALA A 2 -12.15 -9.96 15.77
N SER A 3 -10.95 -10.51 15.56
CA SER A 3 -10.56 -10.95 14.23
C SER A 3 -11.34 -12.22 13.89
N ALA A 4 -11.80 -12.37 12.65
CA ALA A 4 -12.48 -13.60 12.21
C ALA A 4 -11.60 -14.86 12.40
N GLN A 5 -10.28 -14.68 12.57
CA GLN A 5 -9.32 -15.72 12.96
C GLN A 5 -9.39 -16.10 14.45
N GLU A 6 -9.66 -15.14 15.35
CA GLU A 6 -9.83 -15.38 16.79
C GLU A 6 -11.09 -16.21 17.08
N ASP A 7 -12.09 -16.13 16.20
CA ASP A 7 -13.34 -16.89 16.28
C ASP A 7 -13.32 -18.21 15.45
N GLY A 8 -12.22 -18.51 14.75
CA GLY A 8 -12.08 -19.73 13.95
C GLY A 8 -12.96 -19.78 12.68
N ASP A 9 -13.33 -18.63 12.13
CA ASP A 9 -14.13 -18.55 10.90
C ASP A 9 -13.26 -18.91 9.68
N THR A 10 -13.31 -20.19 9.33
CA THR A 10 -12.58 -20.77 8.19
C THR A 10 -12.93 -20.14 6.85
N ILE A 11 -14.15 -19.61 6.68
CA ILE A 11 -14.57 -18.98 5.41
C ILE A 11 -13.93 -17.60 5.30
N ALA A 12 -13.98 -16.80 6.38
CA ALA A 12 -13.33 -15.49 6.39
C ALA A 12 -11.80 -15.62 6.19
N CYS A 13 -11.18 -16.63 6.79
CA CYS A 13 -9.75 -16.91 6.58
C CYS A 13 -9.45 -17.20 5.11
N ALA A 14 -10.23 -18.07 4.45
CA ALA A 14 -10.04 -18.40 3.04
C ALA A 14 -10.17 -17.17 2.12
N ILE A 15 -11.10 -16.25 2.43
CA ILE A 15 -11.25 -14.99 1.68
C ILE A 15 -10.02 -14.10 1.85
N PHE A 16 -9.46 -14.01 3.07
CA PHE A 16 -8.26 -13.21 3.30
C PHE A 16 -7.02 -13.82 2.62
N ASP A 17 -6.90 -15.15 2.62
CA ASP A 17 -5.82 -15.84 1.90
C ASP A 17 -5.91 -15.61 0.39
N GLU A 18 -7.13 -15.64 -0.18
CA GLU A 18 -7.34 -15.32 -1.59
C GLU A 18 -6.97 -13.86 -1.90
N ALA A 19 -7.39 -12.92 -1.03
CA ALA A 19 -7.03 -11.51 -1.16
C ALA A 19 -5.51 -11.29 -1.12
N LEU A 20 -4.79 -11.96 -0.20
CA LEU A 20 -3.32 -11.94 -0.16
C LEU A 20 -2.72 -12.47 -1.46
N GLY A 21 -3.28 -13.54 -2.02
CA GLY A 21 -2.88 -14.07 -3.32
C GLY A 21 -2.97 -13.03 -4.44
N TYR A 22 -4.07 -12.27 -4.50
CA TYR A 22 -4.21 -11.18 -5.48
C TYR A 22 -3.23 -10.03 -5.25
N PHE A 23 -3.02 -9.62 -4.00
CA PHE A 23 -2.05 -8.57 -3.68
C PHE A 23 -0.63 -8.99 -4.07
N LYS A 24 -0.21 -10.19 -3.67
CA LYS A 24 1.08 -10.77 -4.07
C LYS A 24 1.22 -10.78 -5.59
N LYS A 25 0.21 -11.26 -6.31
CA LYS A 25 0.29 -11.35 -7.77
C LYS A 25 0.45 -9.98 -8.43
N THR A 26 -0.17 -8.95 -7.86
CA THR A 26 -0.02 -7.57 -8.32
C THR A 26 1.42 -7.08 -8.14
N VAL A 27 2.02 -7.35 -6.97
CA VAL A 27 3.42 -6.99 -6.69
C VAL A 27 4.38 -7.75 -7.61
N GLU A 28 4.16 -9.05 -7.83
CA GLU A 28 4.97 -9.86 -8.76
C GLU A 28 5.01 -9.25 -10.16
N VAL A 29 3.86 -8.84 -10.69
CA VAL A 29 3.75 -8.25 -12.03
C VAL A 29 4.49 -6.91 -12.09
N LEU A 30 4.30 -6.05 -11.08
CA LEU A 30 5.00 -4.76 -11.01
C LEU A 30 6.52 -4.93 -10.93
N VAL A 31 6.99 -5.86 -10.10
CA VAL A 31 8.42 -6.18 -9.97
C VAL A 31 8.99 -6.74 -11.28
N ALA A 32 8.25 -7.61 -11.96
CA ALA A 32 8.70 -8.16 -13.24
C ALA A 32 8.90 -7.07 -14.30
N ASP A 33 8.04 -6.06 -14.31
CA ASP A 33 8.12 -4.94 -15.27
C ASP A 33 9.18 -3.89 -14.87
N LEU A 34 9.32 -3.59 -13.58
CA LEU A 34 10.24 -2.56 -13.07
C LEU A 34 11.67 -3.08 -12.84
N GLY A 35 11.86 -4.40 -12.79
CA GLY A 35 13.15 -5.05 -12.60
C GLY A 35 13.57 -5.16 -11.13
N SER A 36 14.89 -5.22 -10.89
CA SER A 36 15.49 -5.54 -9.59
C SER A 36 15.93 -4.31 -8.79
N ASP A 37 15.56 -3.10 -9.22
CA ASP A 37 15.97 -1.88 -8.56
C ASP A 37 15.27 -1.72 -7.20
N PRO A 38 15.95 -1.19 -6.16
CA PRO A 38 15.29 -0.86 -4.91
C PRO A 38 14.20 0.19 -5.11
N MET A 39 12.99 -0.08 -4.63
CA MET A 39 11.86 0.85 -4.80
C MET A 39 10.89 0.84 -3.59
N PRO A 40 10.31 1.99 -3.24
CA PRO A 40 9.29 2.03 -2.21
C PRO A 40 7.97 1.41 -2.71
N LEU A 41 7.32 0.63 -1.84
CA LEU A 41 5.97 0.14 -2.03
C LEU A 41 5.05 0.79 -0.98
N TYR A 42 4.23 1.74 -1.43
CA TYR A 42 3.30 2.44 -0.55
C TYR A 42 1.97 1.70 -0.42
N LYS A 43 1.62 1.32 0.81
CA LYS A 43 0.32 0.73 1.17
C LYS A 43 -0.70 1.82 1.46
N GLY A 44 -1.93 1.58 1.04
CA GLY A 44 -3.08 2.42 1.39
C GLY A 44 -4.39 1.68 1.20
N GLY A 45 -5.50 2.42 1.32
CA GLY A 45 -6.85 1.88 1.17
C GLY A 45 -7.36 1.18 2.43
N GLY A 46 -8.62 1.45 2.79
CA GLY A 46 -9.19 0.97 4.05
C GLY A 46 -9.26 -0.56 4.18
N PHE A 47 -9.32 -1.30 3.07
CA PHE A 47 -9.38 -2.77 3.12
C PHE A 47 -8.09 -3.39 3.69
N LEU A 48 -6.94 -2.96 3.17
CA LEU A 48 -5.63 -3.44 3.64
C LEU A 48 -5.25 -2.79 4.98
N MET A 49 -5.50 -1.48 5.15
CA MET A 49 -5.04 -0.74 6.33
C MET A 49 -5.89 -1.00 7.59
N ASN A 50 -7.17 -1.34 7.46
CA ASN A 50 -8.04 -1.60 8.62
C ASN A 50 -8.10 -3.08 9.02
N ASN A 51 -7.44 -3.97 8.27
CA ASN A 51 -7.36 -5.38 8.59
C ASN A 51 -5.92 -5.74 9.00
N ARG A 52 -5.69 -5.85 10.30
CA ARG A 52 -4.36 -6.13 10.87
C ARG A 52 -3.74 -7.42 10.32
N PHE A 53 -4.50 -8.51 10.26
CA PHE A 53 -4.01 -9.79 9.75
C PHE A 53 -3.56 -9.68 8.30
N LEU A 54 -4.39 -9.06 7.47
CA LEU A 54 -4.11 -8.88 6.05
C LEU A 54 -2.88 -7.98 5.85
N ASN A 55 -2.76 -6.91 6.64
CA ASN A 55 -1.63 -5.98 6.60
C ASN A 55 -0.31 -6.67 6.99
N GLU A 56 -0.27 -7.33 8.16
CA GLU A 56 0.93 -8.01 8.65
C GLU A 56 1.34 -9.18 7.75
N SER A 57 0.37 -9.90 7.18
CA SER A 57 0.65 -11.01 6.26
C SER A 57 1.19 -10.51 4.93
N PHE A 58 0.64 -9.41 4.41
CA PHE A 58 1.17 -8.77 3.22
C PHE A 58 2.60 -8.28 3.42
N ASP A 59 2.89 -7.59 4.53
CA ASP A 59 4.25 -7.11 4.84
C ASP A 59 5.26 -8.24 4.90
N ARG A 60 4.87 -9.38 5.50
CA ARG A 60 5.71 -10.57 5.56
C ARG A 60 6.00 -11.15 4.17
N ILE A 61 4.96 -11.34 3.35
CA ILE A 61 5.10 -11.84 1.97
C ILE A 61 6.05 -10.93 1.18
N VAL A 62 5.88 -9.61 1.30
CA VAL A 62 6.72 -8.66 0.56
C VAL A 62 8.17 -8.70 1.05
N ALA A 63 8.41 -8.74 2.36
CA ALA A 63 9.76 -8.82 2.90
C ALA A 63 10.48 -10.13 2.54
N GLU A 64 9.75 -11.25 2.47
CA GLU A 64 10.32 -12.57 2.17
C GLU A 64 10.57 -12.77 0.67
N GLU A 65 9.65 -12.32 -0.19
CA GLU A 65 9.66 -12.65 -1.62
C GLU A 65 10.15 -11.49 -2.51
N PHE A 66 10.06 -10.25 -2.03
CA PHE A 66 10.45 -9.06 -2.79
C PHE A 66 11.36 -8.14 -1.95
N PRO A 67 12.56 -8.60 -1.55
CA PRO A 67 13.46 -7.88 -0.64
C PRO A 67 13.98 -6.54 -1.19
N GLN A 68 13.82 -6.28 -2.49
CA GLN A 68 14.11 -4.98 -3.10
C GLN A 68 13.05 -3.91 -2.78
N LEU A 69 11.89 -4.31 -2.26
CA LEU A 69 10.80 -3.40 -1.93
C LEU A 69 10.94 -2.91 -0.49
N CYS A 70 10.85 -1.60 -0.31
CA CYS A 70 10.70 -0.97 1.01
C CYS A 70 9.23 -0.64 1.24
N VAL A 71 8.57 -1.41 2.10
CA VAL A 71 7.13 -1.23 2.37
C VAL A 71 6.93 -0.08 3.34
N ASP A 72 6.08 0.88 2.95
CA ASP A 72 5.74 2.05 3.75
C ASP A 72 4.24 2.34 3.66
N GLU A 73 3.70 3.10 4.60
CA GLU A 73 2.30 3.51 4.58
C GLU A 73 2.11 4.87 3.91
N LEU A 74 1.00 5.06 3.18
CA LEU A 74 0.57 6.38 2.74
C LEU A 74 0.23 7.26 3.94
N LYS A 75 1.11 8.20 4.26
CA LYS A 75 0.94 9.15 5.37
C LYS A 75 -0.06 10.26 5.08
N ARG A 76 -0.49 10.38 3.82
CA ARG A 76 -1.48 11.36 3.37
C ARG A 76 -2.59 10.65 2.58
N PRO A 77 -3.83 11.17 2.62
CA PRO A 77 -4.90 10.72 1.74
C PRO A 77 -4.47 10.79 0.27
N ALA A 78 -4.79 9.76 -0.50
CA ALA A 78 -4.39 9.64 -1.91
C ALA A 78 -4.93 10.80 -2.77
N GLU A 79 -6.02 11.42 -2.35
CA GLU A 79 -6.65 12.59 -2.97
C GLU A 79 -5.70 13.78 -3.11
N TRP A 80 -4.70 13.90 -2.21
CA TRP A 80 -3.68 14.95 -2.33
C TRP A 80 -2.82 14.80 -3.58
N GLY A 81 -2.57 13.57 -4.05
CA GLY A 81 -1.88 13.35 -5.32
C GLY A 81 -2.63 13.97 -6.50
N ALA A 82 -3.96 13.86 -6.50
CA ALA A 82 -4.80 14.48 -7.54
C ALA A 82 -4.77 16.01 -7.46
N VAL A 83 -4.77 16.59 -6.26
CA VAL A 83 -4.67 18.05 -6.06
C VAL A 83 -3.34 18.58 -6.59
N ILE A 84 -2.23 17.90 -6.28
CA ILE A 84 -0.88 18.29 -6.74
C ILE A 84 -0.82 18.23 -8.27
N LEU A 85 -1.27 17.11 -8.85
CA LEU A 85 -1.30 16.95 -10.30
C LEU A 85 -2.15 18.03 -10.98
N ALA A 86 -3.31 18.39 -10.42
CA ALA A 86 -4.15 19.46 -10.95
C ALA A 86 -3.48 20.84 -10.89
N ALA A 87 -2.75 21.12 -9.81
CA ALA A 87 -2.01 22.37 -9.67
C ALA A 87 -0.87 22.46 -10.70
N GLU A 88 -0.10 21.39 -10.87
CA GLU A 88 0.96 21.29 -11.89
C GLU A 88 0.40 21.52 -13.30
N LEU A 89 -0.68 20.83 -13.65
CA LEU A 89 -1.31 20.95 -14.97
C LEU A 89 -1.92 22.32 -15.25
N SER A 90 -2.33 23.05 -14.21
CA SER A 90 -2.89 24.40 -14.33
C SER A 90 -1.84 25.52 -14.24
N GLY A 91 -0.58 25.19 -13.98
CA GLY A 91 0.48 26.17 -13.70
C GLY A 91 0.26 26.92 -12.38
N TYR A 92 -0.58 26.37 -11.50
CA TYR A 92 -0.86 26.94 -10.18
C TYR A 92 0.19 26.47 -9.17
N SER A 93 0.79 27.39 -8.42
CA SER A 93 1.75 27.05 -7.37
C SER A 93 1.02 26.78 -6.05
N LEU A 94 1.11 25.56 -5.54
CA LEU A 94 0.57 25.21 -4.22
C LEU A 94 1.41 25.85 -3.11
N PRO A 95 0.80 26.31 -2.00
CA PRO A 95 1.53 26.78 -0.83
C PRO A 95 2.54 25.75 -0.29
N ASP A 96 3.72 26.22 0.14
CA ASP A 96 4.84 25.41 0.65
C ASP A 96 4.48 24.40 1.76
N LEU A 97 3.47 24.71 2.58
CA LEU A 97 2.97 23.82 3.63
C LEU A 97 2.35 22.53 3.08
N ILE A 98 1.86 22.57 1.84
CA ILE A 98 1.25 21.43 1.14
C ILE A 98 2.35 20.58 0.49
N THR A 99 3.39 21.20 -0.09
CA THR A 99 4.46 20.50 -0.81
C THR A 99 5.52 19.88 0.11
N ARG A 100 5.91 20.56 1.20
CA ARG A 100 6.89 20.02 2.18
C ARG A 100 6.35 18.85 3.00
N GLY A 101 5.03 18.80 3.21
CA GLY A 101 4.36 17.71 3.92
C GLY A 101 4.05 16.47 3.08
N VAL A 102 4.44 16.47 1.80
CA VAL A 102 4.26 15.36 0.84
C VAL A 102 5.58 14.65 0.55
N ILE A 103 6.73 15.34 0.72
CA ILE A 103 8.06 14.83 0.37
C ILE A 103 8.87 14.38 1.61
N MET A 104 8.55 14.84 2.83
CA MET A 104 9.42 14.64 4.01
C MET A 104 8.72 14.19 5.31
N SER A 105 7.53 13.61 5.25
CA SER A 105 6.96 12.92 6.43
C SER A 105 6.82 11.48 6.14
#